data_AF-A0A158SX09-F1
#
_entry.id   AF-A0A158SX09-F1
#
_cell.length_a   1.000
_cell.length_b   1.000
_cell.length_c   1.000
_cell.angle_alpha   90.00
_cell.angle_beta   90.00
_cell.angle_gamma   90.00
#
_symmetry.space_group_name_H-M   'P 1'
#
loop_
_entity.id
_entity.type
_entity.pdbx_description
1 polymer ?
#
loop_
_entity_poly.entity_id
_entity_poly.type
_entity_poly.pdbx_seq_one_letter_code
_entity_poly.pdbx_strand_id
1 'polypeptide(L)' 'MKRYAISYHFDGKRWATDVYAHSFKEAEEKLKAMSQGTVDGEIHLSVYIPENPLSKVSRLITRIAKKFM' A
#
# COMPACT_ATOMS: atom_id res chain seq x y z
N MET A 1 -1.50 3.73 7.27
CA MET A 1 -0.67 2.55 6.96
C MET A 1 0.51 3.02 6.12
N LYS A 2 1.72 2.49 6.32
CA LYS A 2 2.91 2.83 5.51
C LYS A 2 3.31 1.63 4.67
N ARG A 3 3.96 1.90 3.54
CA ARG A 3 4.51 0.88 2.64
C ARG A 3 6.00 0.73 2.94
N TYR A 4 6.43 -0.48 3.30
CA TYR A 4 7.82 -0.79 3.65
C TYR A 4 8.44 -1.62 2.53
N ALA A 5 9.61 -1.18 2.04
CA ALA A 5 10.38 -1.91 1.05
C ALA A 5 11.16 -3.05 1.72
N ILE A 6 11.16 -4.21 1.10
CA ILE A 6 11.87 -5.41 1.54
C ILE A 6 12.83 -5.81 0.43
N SER A 7 14.06 -6.17 0.81
CA SER A 7 14.99 -6.82 -0.11
C SER A 7 15.44 -8.16 0.44
N TYR A 8 15.52 -9.16 -0.43
CA TYR A 8 15.89 -10.53 -0.07
C TYR A 8 16.73 -11.17 -1.18
N HIS A 9 17.37 -12.30 -0.89
CA HIS A 9 18.13 -13.07 -1.88
C HIS A 9 17.37 -14.32 -2.27
N PHE A 10 17.31 -14.58 -3.57
CA PHE A 10 16.74 -15.79 -4.16
C PHE A 10 17.53 -16.14 -5.42
N ASP A 11 17.98 -17.40 -5.51
CA ASP A 11 18.81 -17.91 -6.61
C ASP A 11 20.07 -17.08 -6.88
N GLY A 12 20.82 -16.76 -5.82
CA GLY A 12 22.04 -15.96 -5.89
C GLY A 12 21.85 -14.50 -6.32
N LYS A 13 20.60 -14.06 -6.56
CA LYS A 13 20.26 -12.71 -6.99
C LYS A 13 19.48 -11.98 -5.90
N ARG A 14 19.58 -10.66 -5.91
CA ARG A 14 18.83 -9.79 -5.00
C ARG A 14 17.50 -9.41 -5.64
N TRP A 15 16.42 -9.61 -4.90
CA TRP A 15 15.05 -9.28 -5.27
C TRP A 15 14.48 -8.25 -4.29
N ALA A 16 13.38 -7.61 -4.70
CA ALA A 16 12.66 -6.65 -3.88
C ALA A 16 11.16 -6.89 -3.94
N THR A 17 10.49 -6.63 -2.82
CA THR A 17 9.03 -6.63 -2.68
C THR A 17 8.63 -5.54 -1.67
N ASP A 18 7.34 -5.34 -1.46
CA ASP A 18 6.83 -4.40 -0.47
C ASP A 18 5.66 -4.96 0.33
N VAL A 19 5.51 -4.46 1.56
CA VAL A 19 4.38 -4.77 2.44
C VAL A 19 3.80 -3.50 3.02
N TYR A 20 2.48 -3.51 3.21
CA TYR A 20 1.81 -2.50 4.01
C TYR A 20 1.81 -2.89 5.49
N ALA A 21 2.20 -1.98 6.37
CA ALA A 21 2.19 -2.16 7.82
C ALA A 21 1.98 -0.82 8.58
N HIS A 22 1.57 -0.88 9.84
CA HIS A 22 1.44 0.29 10.71
C HIS A 22 2.76 0.65 11.42
N SER A 23 3.67 -0.32 11.57
CA SER A 23 4.98 -0.12 12.19
C SER A 23 6.07 -0.92 11.47
N PHE A 24 7.34 -0.59 11.75
CA PHE A 24 8.48 -1.34 11.22
C PHE A 24 8.50 -2.77 11.77
N LYS A 25 8.19 -2.94 13.06
CA LYS A 25 8.10 -4.26 13.71
C LYS A 25 7.05 -5.16 13.02
N GLU A 26 5.88 -4.61 12.74
CA GLU A 26 4.82 -5.34 12.03
C GLU A 26 5.26 -5.71 10.60
N ALA A 27 6.04 -4.85 9.92
CA ALA A 27 6.60 -5.18 8.61
C ALA A 27 7.58 -6.36 8.69
N GLU A 28 8.43 -6.42 9.72
CA GLU A 28 9.32 -7.57 9.95
C GLU A 28 8.55 -8.86 10.28
N GLU A 29 7.50 -8.76 11.10
CA GLU A 29 6.64 -9.91 11.42
C GLU A 29 5.92 -10.45 10.18
N LYS A 30 5.40 -9.54 9.31
CA LYS A 30 4.81 -9.91 8.01
C LYS A 30 5.82 -10.56 7.07
N LEU A 31 7.05 -10.04 7.00
CA LEU A 31 8.13 -10.65 6.20
C LEU A 31 8.45 -12.07 6.68
N LYS A 32 8.50 -12.29 8.00
CA LYS A 32 8.69 -13.64 8.56
C LYS A 32 7.54 -14.57 8.16
N ALA A 33 6.30 -14.09 8.25
CA ALA A 33 5.12 -14.87 7.86
C ALA A 33 5.09 -15.20 6.37
N MET A 34 5.63 -14.35 5.48
CA MET A 34 5.73 -14.62 4.04
C MET A 34 6.49 -15.92 3.72
N SER A 35 7.49 -16.29 4.54
CA SER A 35 8.22 -17.55 4.35
C SER A 35 7.34 -18.80 4.48
N GLN A 36 6.18 -18.67 5.12
CA GLN A 36 5.19 -19.73 5.33
C GLN A 36 3.95 -19.54 4.43
N GLY A 37 3.96 -18.54 3.54
CA GLY A 37 2.82 -18.22 2.68
C GLY A 37 2.62 -19.23 1.55
N THR A 38 1.38 -19.29 1.06
CA THR A 38 1.01 -20.06 -0.14
C THR A 38 0.92 -19.15 -1.35
N VAL A 39 1.20 -19.70 -2.53
CA VAL A 39 0.96 -19.00 -3.80
C VAL A 39 -0.47 -19.29 -4.22
N ASP A 40 -1.35 -18.28 -4.12
CA ASP A 40 -2.79 -18.44 -4.38
C ASP A 40 -3.16 -18.37 -5.87
N GLY A 41 -2.23 -17.96 -6.73
CA GLY A 41 -2.42 -17.88 -8.18
C GLY A 41 -1.61 -16.76 -8.83
N GLU A 42 -1.89 -16.52 -10.11
CA GLU A 42 -1.27 -15.45 -10.89
C GLU A 42 -2.14 -14.18 -10.88
N ILE A 43 -1.52 -13.01 -10.68
CA ILE A 43 -2.19 -11.73 -10.83
C ILE A 43 -2.23 -11.38 -12.33
N HIS A 44 -3.40 -11.51 -12.96
CA HIS A 44 -3.56 -11.13 -14.37
C HIS A 44 -3.82 -9.62 -14.57
N LEU A 45 -4.39 -8.93 -13.58
CA LEU A 45 -4.71 -7.51 -13.67
C LEU A 45 -4.66 -6.86 -12.29
N SER A 46 -4.04 -5.68 -12.20
CA SER A 46 -4.09 -4.80 -11.03
C SER A 46 -4.70 -3.46 -11.43
N VAL A 47 -5.87 -3.14 -10.87
CA VAL A 47 -6.57 -1.87 -11.14
C VAL A 47 -6.38 -0.93 -9.96
N TYR A 48 -5.70 0.19 -10.20
CA TYR A 48 -5.57 1.24 -9.19
C TYR A 48 -6.88 2.03 -9.08
N ILE A 49 -7.55 1.92 -7.93
CA ILE A 49 -8.71 2.76 -7.60
C ILE A 49 -8.22 3.92 -6.74
N PRO A 50 -8.18 5.16 -7.26
CA PRO A 50 -7.84 6.31 -6.44
C PRO A 50 -8.95 6.52 -5.40
N GLU A 51 -8.61 6.40 -4.11
CA GLU A 51 -9.47 6.90 -3.03
C GLU A 51 -9.66 8.40 -3.25
N ASN A 52 -10.86 8.81 -3.64
CA ASN A 52 -11.15 10.21 -3.93
C ASN A 52 -11.15 10.99 -2.61
N PRO A 53 -10.13 11.83 -2.30
CA PRO A 53 -10.02 12.41 -0.95
C PRO A 53 -11.19 13.36 -0.67
N LEU A 54 -11.72 13.98 -1.73
CA LEU A 54 -12.92 14.81 -1.74
C LEU A 54 -13.51 14.76 -3.15
N SER A 55 -14.75 14.27 -3.28
CA SER A 55 -15.56 14.37 -4.50
C SER A 55 -15.57 15.79 -5.06
N LYS A 56 -15.85 15.97 -6.36
CA LYS A 56 -15.97 17.31 -6.97
C LYS A 56 -16.94 18.20 -6.18
N VAL A 57 -17.99 17.60 -5.62
CA VAL A 57 -18.97 18.26 -4.76
C VAL A 57 -18.36 18.71 -3.43
N SER A 58 -17.60 17.83 -2.75
CA SER A 58 -17.01 18.21 -1.47
C SER A 58 -15.89 19.25 -1.61
N ARG A 59 -15.14 19.25 -2.74
CA ARG A 59 -14.22 20.36 -3.06
C ARG A 59 -14.96 21.69 -3.26
N LEU A 60 -16.14 21.68 -3.87
CA LEU A 60 -16.97 22.87 -4.06
C LEU A 60 -17.45 23.41 -2.70
N ILE A 61 -17.96 22.53 -1.83
CA ILE A 61 -18.41 22.89 -0.47
C ILE A 61 -17.28 23.53 0.34
N THR A 62 -16.08 22.91 0.36
CA THR A 62 -14.92 23.48 1.07
C THR A 62 -14.52 24.86 0.53
N ARG A 63 -14.62 25.06 -0.79
CA ARG A 63 -14.26 26.34 -1.43
C ARG A 63 -15.26 27.44 -1.10
N ILE A 64 -16.55 27.11 -0.99
CA ILE A 64 -17.59 28.04 -0.55
C ILE A 64 -17.39 28.37 0.93
N ALA A 65 -17.22 27.36 1.79
CA ALA A 65 -17.02 27.57 3.22
C ALA A 65 -15.82 28.48 3.53
N LYS A 66 -14.69 28.31 2.84
CA LYS A 66 -13.50 29.17 2.95
C LYS A 66 -13.69 30.61 2.47
N LYS A 67 -14.72 30.90 1.67
CA LYS A 67 -14.98 32.24 1.13
C LYS A 67 -15.85 33.08 2.07
N PHE A 68 -16.61 32.42 2.94
CA PHE A 68 -17.59 33.05 3.84
C PHE A 68 -17.20 32.92 5.34
N MET A 69 -16.04 32.34 5.63
CA MET A 69 -15.28 32.48 6.88
C MET A 69 -14.07 33.38 6.60
#